data_AF-A0A937WUG3-F1
#
_entry.id   AF-A0A937WUG3-F1
#
_cell.length_a   1.000
_cell.length_b   1.000
_cell.length_c   1.000
_cell.angle_alpha   90.00
_cell.angle_beta   90.00
_cell.angle_gamma   90.00
#
_symmetry.space_group_name_H-M   'P 1'
#
loop_
_entity.id
_entity.type
_entity.pdbx_description
1 polymer ?
#
loop_
_entity_poly.entity_id
_entity_poly.type
_entity_poly.pdbx_seq_one_letter_code
_entity_poly.pdbx_strand_id
1 'polypeptide(L)'
;MNLLRSLVWLILILFVGLGATFLVANEMVRANLKPIRPVLVRDTIGVGSHTLTGTIPVSSTCDEVTVKTEQVSSTTYALMFTTWREPHVPLCIEQEVTRQFRTIVFASSLGISFTATLDGEPIPIAVIPDVPLHTASTSVFR
;
A
#
# COMPACT_ATOMS: atom_id res chain seq x y z
N MET A 1 32.85 51.10 12.13
CA MET A 1 32.06 50.21 13.01
C MET A 1 30.57 50.07 12.64
N ASN A 2 29.94 51.05 11.96
CA ASN A 2 28.49 50.96 11.65
C ASN A 2 28.14 50.00 10.50
N LEU A 3 29.03 49.85 9.50
CA LEU A 3 28.81 48.95 8.35
C LEU A 3 28.83 47.46 8.74
N LEU A 4 29.79 47.04 9.57
CA LEU A 4 29.92 45.65 10.02
C LEU A 4 28.70 45.22 10.86
N ARG A 5 28.21 46.11 11.72
CA ARG A 5 27.00 45.89 12.53
C ARG A 5 25.75 45.75 11.66
N SER A 6 25.59 46.59 10.65
CA SER A 6 24.45 46.52 9.72
C SER A 6 24.46 45.22 8.91
N LEU A 7 25.65 44.75 8.51
CA LEU A 7 25.80 43.53 7.71
C LEU A 7 25.49 42.27 8.54
N VAL A 8 25.92 42.24 9.81
CA VAL A 8 25.58 41.15 10.74
C VAL A 8 24.07 41.07 10.98
N TRP A 9 23.39 42.20 11.14
CA TRP A 9 21.93 42.24 11.31
C TRP A 9 21.18 41.73 10.08
N LEU A 10 21.63 42.08 8.88
CA LEU A 10 21.02 41.60 7.64
C LEU A 10 21.16 40.09 7.47
N ILE A 11 22.33 39.52 7.78
CA ILE A 11 22.55 38.06 7.72
C ILE A 11 21.62 37.35 8.69
N LEU A 12 21.47 37.88 9.91
CA LEU A 12 20.65 37.25 10.95
C LEU A 12 19.17 37.25 10.57
N ILE A 13 18.67 38.37 10.03
CA ILE A 13 17.29 38.46 9.52
C ILE A 13 17.07 37.52 8.34
N LEU A 14 18.03 37.43 7.42
CA LEU A 14 17.95 36.53 6.27
C LEU A 14 17.89 35.06 6.70
N PHE A 15 18.69 34.67 7.69
CA PHE A 15 18.72 33.30 8.21
C PHE A 15 17.40 32.92 8.90
N VAL A 16 16.84 33.84 9.69
CA VAL A 16 15.53 33.65 10.33
C VAL A 16 14.42 33.56 9.28
N GLY A 17 14.47 34.41 8.25
CA GLY A 17 13.51 34.38 7.14
C GLY A 17 13.53 33.05 6.37
N LEU A 18 14.73 32.60 5.99
CA LEU A 18 14.91 31.32 5.30
C LEU A 18 14.45 30.13 6.16
N GLY A 19 14.80 30.13 7.45
CA GLY A 19 14.35 29.10 8.39
C GLY A 19 12.83 29.04 8.50
N ALA A 20 12.17 30.19 8.60
CA ALA A 20 10.71 30.26 8.66
C ALA A 20 10.05 29.72 7.39
N THR A 21 10.57 30.07 6.21
CA THR A 21 10.05 29.55 4.93
C THR A 21 10.22 28.04 4.79
N PHE A 22 11.34 27.50 5.28
CA PHE A 22 11.61 26.06 5.22
C PHE A 22 10.66 25.26 6.13
N LEU A 23 10.36 25.78 7.33
CA LEU A 23 9.40 25.16 8.24
C LEU A 23 7.98 25.14 7.66
N VAL A 24 7.51 26.26 7.10
CA VAL A 24 6.17 26.35 6.51
C VAL A 24 6.05 25.42 5.29
N ALA A 25 7.08 25.38 4.43
CA ALA A 25 7.09 24.47 3.28
C ALA A 25 7.03 23.00 3.72
N ASN A 26 7.75 22.60 4.77
CA ASN A 26 7.74 21.23 5.27
C ASN A 26 6.36 20.84 5.85
N GLU A 27 5.69 21.75 6.57
CA GLU A 27 4.33 21.50 7.06
C GLU A 27 3.30 21.40 5.92
N MET A 28 3.43 22.22 4.88
CA MET A 28 2.56 22.13 3.69
C MET A 28 2.73 20.80 2.94
N VAL A 29 3.95 20.27 2.87
CA VAL A 29 4.20 18.95 2.26
C VAL A 29 3.57 17.84 3.10
N ARG A 30 3.68 17.89 4.43
CA ARG A 30 3.10 16.90 5.33
C ARG A 30 1.57 16.93 5.36
N ALA A 31 0.97 18.11 5.27
CA ALA A 31 -0.48 18.27 5.26
C ALA A 31 -1.15 17.69 4.00
N ASN A 32 -0.42 17.57 2.88
CA ASN A 32 -0.92 17.00 1.63
C ASN A 32 -0.74 15.48 1.52
N LEU A 33 -0.05 14.84 2.47
CA LEU A 33 0.06 13.38 2.50
C LEU A 33 -1.25 12.81 3.04
N LYS A 34 -2.13 12.34 2.15
CA LYS A 34 -3.26 11.48 2.53
C LYS A 34 -2.70 10.33 3.38
N PRO A 35 -3.31 9.98 4.53
CA PRO A 35 -2.86 8.83 5.30
C PRO A 35 -2.94 7.60 4.40
N ILE A 36 -1.78 6.98 4.12
CA ILE A 36 -1.70 5.82 3.25
C ILE A 36 -2.37 4.66 3.98
N ARG A 37 -3.63 4.39 3.65
CA ARG A 37 -4.36 3.28 4.23
C ARG A 37 -3.87 1.99 3.57
N PRO A 38 -3.43 1.00 4.35
CA PRO A 38 -3.00 -0.26 3.78
C PRO A 38 -4.19 -0.96 3.12
N VAL A 39 -3.93 -1.61 1.97
CA VAL A 39 -4.89 -2.52 1.35
C VAL A 39 -5.01 -3.76 2.24
N LEU A 40 -6.23 -4.04 2.67
CA LEU A 40 -6.52 -5.20 3.52
C LEU A 40 -6.61 -6.45 2.65
N VAL A 41 -5.79 -7.45 2.99
CA VAL A 41 -5.74 -8.74 2.31
C VAL A 41 -6.05 -9.81 3.34
N ARG A 42 -7.13 -10.57 3.12
CA ARG A 42 -7.45 -11.76 3.91
C ARG A 42 -6.71 -12.95 3.33
N ASP A 43 -6.04 -13.70 4.19
CA ASP A 43 -5.28 -14.88 3.83
C ASP A 43 -5.88 -16.14 4.47
N THR A 44 -6.60 -16.93 3.68
CA THR A 44 -7.05 -18.25 4.12
C THR A 44 -5.93 -19.26 3.90
N ILE A 45 -5.33 -19.71 5.00
CA ILE A 45 -4.16 -20.59 4.99
C ILE A 45 -4.62 -22.05 4.89
N GLY A 46 -4.29 -22.68 3.75
CA GLY A 46 -4.45 -24.11 3.50
C GLY A 46 -3.15 -24.89 3.66
N VAL A 47 -3.21 -26.20 3.41
CA VAL A 47 -2.00 -27.04 3.38
C VAL A 47 -1.23 -26.77 2.08
N GLY A 48 -0.14 -26.01 2.19
CA GLY A 48 0.74 -25.69 1.05
C GLY A 48 0.19 -24.61 0.11
N SER A 49 -0.87 -23.89 0.50
CA SER A 49 -1.41 -22.78 -0.28
C SER A 49 -2.04 -21.71 0.59
N HIS A 50 -1.99 -20.48 0.09
CA HIS A 50 -2.58 -19.28 0.68
C HIS A 50 -3.61 -18.74 -0.31
N THR A 51 -4.87 -18.65 0.09
CA THR A 51 -5.89 -18.00 -0.71
C THR A 51 -6.03 -16.55 -0.24
N LEU A 52 -5.55 -15.64 -1.06
CA LEU A 52 -5.55 -14.21 -0.78
C LEU A 52 -6.77 -13.56 -1.41
N THR A 53 -7.53 -12.82 -0.62
CA THR A 53 -8.70 -12.07 -1.07
C THR A 53 -8.69 -10.67 -0.50
N GLY A 54 -9.22 -9.69 -1.22
CA GLY A 54 -9.26 -8.32 -0.72
C GLY A 54 -9.88 -7.36 -1.70
N THR A 55 -9.73 -6.07 -1.39
CA THR A 55 -10.19 -4.97 -2.24
C THR A 55 -9.07 -3.95 -2.42
N ILE A 56 -8.84 -3.51 -3.66
CA ILE A 56 -7.83 -2.51 -4.01
C ILE A 56 -8.52 -1.26 -4.58
N PRO A 57 -8.15 -0.05 -4.14
CA PRO A 57 -8.65 1.18 -4.76
C PRO A 57 -8.03 1.37 -6.15
N VAL A 58 -8.85 1.78 -7.12
CA VAL A 58 -8.46 2.18 -8.47
C VAL A 58 -9.07 3.53 -8.81
N SER A 59 -8.51 4.22 -9.80
CA SER A 59 -8.80 5.64 -10.06
C SER A 59 -10.04 5.88 -10.91
N SER A 60 -10.58 4.85 -11.56
CA SER A 60 -11.74 4.99 -12.46
C SER A 60 -12.77 3.87 -12.31
N THR A 61 -14.03 4.20 -12.58
CA THR A 61 -15.14 3.22 -12.66
C THR A 61 -14.98 2.20 -13.79
N CYS A 62 -14.08 2.45 -14.74
CA CYS A 62 -13.76 1.53 -15.84
C CYS A 62 -12.51 0.70 -15.59
N ASP A 63 -11.72 1.05 -14.58
CA ASP A 63 -10.49 0.32 -14.29
C ASP A 63 -10.87 -1.04 -13.69
N GLU A 64 -10.41 -2.10 -14.33
CA GLU A 64 -10.40 -3.44 -13.80
C GLU A 64 -8.98 -3.81 -13.37
N VAL A 65 -8.86 -4.80 -12.49
CA VAL A 65 -7.57 -5.20 -11.92
C VAL A 65 -7.30 -6.67 -12.18
N THR A 66 -6.12 -6.95 -12.71
CA THR A 66 -5.56 -8.30 -12.73
C THR A 66 -4.50 -8.41 -11.65
N VAL A 67 -4.48 -9.52 -10.92
CA VAL A 67 -3.45 -9.83 -9.93
C VAL A 67 -2.57 -10.96 -10.44
N LYS A 68 -1.26 -10.74 -10.44
CA LYS A 68 -0.24 -11.76 -10.68
C LYS A 68 0.60 -11.93 -9.42
N THR A 69 1.01 -13.16 -9.13
CA THR A 69 1.85 -13.46 -7.97
C THR A 69 3.20 -13.96 -8.42
N GLU A 70 4.27 -13.43 -7.82
CA GLU A 70 5.64 -13.82 -8.15
C GLU A 70 6.43 -14.09 -6.87
N GLN A 71 7.25 -15.15 -6.88
CA GLN A 71 8.13 -15.45 -5.76
C GLN A 71 9.41 -14.63 -5.89
N VAL A 72 9.65 -13.73 -4.94
CA VAL A 72 10.83 -12.85 -4.91
C VAL A 72 11.96 -13.49 -4.10
N SER A 73 11.62 -14.27 -3.08
CA SER A 73 12.56 -15.01 -2.26
C SER A 73 11.94 -16.32 -1.75
N SER A 74 12.71 -17.13 -1.01
CA SER A 74 12.19 -18.37 -0.41
C SER A 74 10.98 -18.15 0.53
N THR A 75 10.81 -16.93 1.06
CA THR A 75 9.74 -16.59 2.01
C THR A 75 8.90 -15.40 1.56
N THR A 76 9.26 -14.71 0.48
CA THR A 76 8.60 -13.45 0.07
C THR A 76 7.95 -13.60 -1.29
N TYR A 77 6.68 -13.23 -1.36
CA TYR A 77 5.87 -13.24 -2.58
C TYR A 77 5.34 -11.83 -2.88
N ALA A 78 5.47 -11.40 -4.13
CA ALA A 78 4.94 -10.14 -4.61
C ALA A 78 3.57 -10.33 -5.26
N LEU A 79 2.61 -9.50 -4.87
CA LEU A 79 1.29 -9.34 -5.50
C LEU A 79 1.37 -8.15 -6.47
N MET A 80 1.42 -8.43 -7.76
CA MET A 80 1.51 -7.44 -8.82
C MET A 80 0.11 -7.17 -9.36
N PHE A 81 -0.47 -6.04 -8.99
CA PHE A 81 -1.74 -5.56 -9.50
C PHE A 81 -1.50 -4.72 -10.76
N THR A 82 -2.25 -5.01 -11.82
CA THR A 82 -2.22 -4.24 -13.06
C THR A 82 -3.61 -3.77 -13.38
N THR A 83 -3.78 -2.46 -13.55
CA THR A 83 -5.02 -1.87 -14.03
C THR A 83 -5.13 -2.01 -15.54
N TRP A 84 -6.33 -2.27 -16.01
CA TRP A 84 -6.63 -2.25 -17.43
C TRP A 84 -8.06 -1.75 -17.65
N ARG A 85 -8.32 -1.24 -18.85
CA ARG A 85 -9.62 -0.67 -19.22
C ARG A 85 -10.17 -1.40 -20.43
N GLU A 86 -11.46 -1.69 -20.39
CA GLU A 86 -12.17 -2.20 -21.55
C GLU A 86 -12.28 -1.09 -22.61
N PRO A 87 -11.74 -1.27 -23.84
CA PRO A 87 -11.66 -0.21 -24.85
C PRO A 87 -13.04 0.25 -25.38
N HIS A 88 -14.09 -0.53 -25.15
CA HIS A 88 -15.43 -0.25 -25.68
C HIS A 88 -16.34 0.53 -24.72
N VAL A 89 -15.87 0.92 -23.53
CA VAL A 89 -16.68 1.67 -22.55
C VAL A 89 -16.51 3.18 -22.80
N PRO A 90 -17.54 3.89 -23.29
CA PRO A 90 -17.40 5.27 -23.76
C PRO A 90 -17.47 6.33 -22.64
N LEU A 91 -17.88 5.95 -21.42
CA LEU A 91 -18.08 6.86 -20.30
C LEU A 91 -17.38 6.31 -19.05
N CYS A 92 -16.17 6.79 -18.81
CA CYS A 92 -15.42 6.51 -17.60
C CYS A 92 -15.44 7.72 -16.68
N ILE A 93 -15.85 7.48 -15.43
CA ILE A 93 -15.83 8.50 -14.40
C ILE A 93 -14.54 8.29 -13.61
N GLU A 94 -13.66 9.30 -13.65
CA GLU A 94 -12.43 9.33 -12.86
C GLU A 94 -12.81 9.62 -11.40
N GLN A 95 -13.10 8.54 -10.68
CA GLN A 95 -13.46 8.51 -9.28
C GLN A 95 -12.85 7.27 -8.65
N GLU A 96 -12.32 7.43 -7.44
CA GLU A 96 -11.77 6.32 -6.66
C GLU A 96 -12.86 5.28 -6.35
N VAL A 97 -12.67 4.06 -6.86
CA VAL A 97 -13.55 2.91 -6.62
C VAL A 97 -12.73 1.71 -6.17
N THR A 98 -13.35 0.77 -5.47
CA THR A 98 -12.67 -0.44 -4.98
C THR A 98 -12.96 -1.64 -5.87
N ARG A 99 -11.92 -2.38 -6.28
CA ARG A 99 -12.03 -3.65 -7.01
C ARG A 99 -11.68 -4.82 -6.13
N GLN A 100 -12.48 -5.87 -6.20
CA GLN A 100 -12.20 -7.12 -5.51
C GLN A 100 -11.13 -7.89 -6.27
N PHE A 101 -10.27 -8.59 -5.54
CA PHE A 101 -9.34 -9.54 -6.13
C PHE A 101 -9.33 -10.85 -5.34
N ARG A 102 -8.93 -11.91 -6.04
CA ARG A 102 -8.65 -13.22 -5.45
C ARG A 102 -7.46 -13.82 -6.16
N THR A 103 -6.51 -14.34 -5.40
CA THR A 103 -5.38 -15.10 -5.94
C THR A 103 -4.98 -16.23 -5.00
N ILE A 104 -4.25 -17.20 -5.53
CA ILE A 104 -3.74 -18.35 -4.78
C ILE A 104 -2.23 -18.36 -4.90
N VAL A 105 -1.54 -18.41 -3.77
CA VAL A 105 -0.08 -18.53 -3.69
C VAL A 105 0.25 -19.90 -3.12
N PHE A 106 1.07 -20.67 -3.85
CA PHE A 106 1.55 -21.97 -3.38
C PHE A 106 2.84 -21.76 -2.57
N ALA A 107 2.73 -21.88 -1.25
CA ALA A 107 3.81 -21.60 -0.32
C ALA A 107 3.66 -22.40 0.98
N SER A 108 4.71 -22.37 1.81
CA SER A 108 4.65 -22.87 3.20
C SER A 108 3.58 -22.13 3.99
N SER A 109 2.86 -22.85 4.86
CA SER A 109 1.78 -22.30 5.70
C SER A 109 2.23 -21.24 6.71
N LEU A 110 3.53 -21.20 7.04
CA LEU A 110 4.12 -20.27 7.99
C LEU A 110 5.41 -19.66 7.44
N GLY A 111 5.75 -18.48 7.97
CA GLY A 111 7.02 -17.81 7.69
C GLY A 111 7.07 -17.11 6.35
N ILE A 112 5.91 -16.83 5.74
CA ILE A 112 5.84 -16.12 4.47
C ILE A 112 5.50 -14.64 4.66
N SER A 113 5.94 -13.81 3.73
CA SER A 113 5.67 -12.38 3.68
C SER A 113 5.18 -12.00 2.30
N PHE A 114 4.30 -11.02 2.26
CA PHE A 114 3.74 -10.50 1.02
C PHE A 114 4.14 -9.04 0.83
N THR A 115 4.47 -8.69 -0.41
CA THR A 115 4.59 -7.31 -0.87
C THR A 115 3.57 -7.08 -1.98
N ALA A 116 3.25 -5.82 -2.29
CA ALA A 116 2.35 -5.53 -3.39
C ALA A 116 2.75 -4.29 -4.18
N THR A 117 2.40 -4.30 -5.45
CA THR A 117 2.52 -3.15 -6.35
C THR A 117 1.22 -2.96 -7.12
N LEU A 118 0.88 -1.72 -7.45
CA LEU A 118 -0.18 -1.34 -8.37
C LEU A 118 0.45 -0.58 -9.53
N ASP A 119 0.37 -1.11 -10.74
CA ASP A 119 0.96 -0.52 -11.95
C ASP A 119 2.47 -0.21 -11.82
N GLY A 120 3.17 -1.05 -11.05
CA GLY A 120 4.60 -0.92 -10.79
C GLY A 120 4.95 -0.10 -9.54
N GLU A 121 3.99 0.64 -8.98
CA GLU A 121 4.20 1.44 -7.77
C GLU A 121 3.94 0.61 -6.50
N PRO A 122 4.81 0.65 -5.48
CA PRO A 122 4.62 -0.10 -4.25
C PRO A 122 3.42 0.42 -3.46
N ILE A 123 2.56 -0.50 -3.01
CA ILE A 123 1.42 -0.18 -2.16
C ILE A 123 1.55 -0.90 -0.81
N PRO A 124 1.21 -0.24 0.31
CA PRO A 124 1.20 -0.93 1.59
C PRO A 124 0.02 -1.90 1.65
N ILE A 125 0.29 -3.11 2.11
CA ILE A 125 -0.72 -4.13 2.37
C ILE A 125 -0.68 -4.55 3.84
N ALA A 126 -1.83 -4.89 4.37
CA ALA A 126 -1.95 -5.55 5.66
C ALA A 126 -2.62 -6.91 5.43
N VAL A 127 -1.84 -7.98 5.66
CA VAL A 127 -2.31 -9.35 5.49
C VAL A 127 -2.87 -9.86 6.81
N ILE A 128 -4.13 -10.23 6.80
CA ILE A 128 -4.88 -10.71 7.96
C ILE A 128 -5.14 -12.21 7.74
N PRO A 129 -4.54 -13.10 8.54
CA PRO A 129 -4.80 -14.52 8.42
C PRO A 129 -6.24 -14.83 8.83
N ASP A 130 -6.95 -15.56 7.97
CA ASP A 130 -8.23 -16.17 8.23
C ASP A 130 -7.99 -17.64 8.58
N VAL A 131 -7.68 -17.87 9.85
CA VAL A 131 -7.44 -19.21 10.37
C VAL A 131 -8.80 -19.82 10.67
N PRO A 132 -9.24 -20.88 9.95
CA PRO A 132 -10.45 -21.57 10.34
C PRO A 132 -10.25 -22.09 11.76
N LEU A 133 -11.13 -21.68 12.67
CA LEU A 133 -11.31 -22.27 13.99
C LEU A 133 -11.77 -23.72 13.80
N HIS A 134 -10.86 -24.60 13.38
CA HIS A 134 -11.03 -26.03 13.61
C HIS A 134 -10.86 -26.25 15.12
N THR A 135 -11.98 -25.95 15.80
CA THR A 135 -12.37 -26.49 17.09
C THR A 135 -11.75 -27.86 17.25
N ALA A 136 -10.94 -28.02 18.29
CA ALA A 136 -10.43 -29.28 18.77
C ALA A 136 -11.62 -30.24 19.02
N SER A 137 -12.03 -30.97 17.99
CA SER A 137 -12.92 -32.10 18.14
C SER A 137 -12.06 -33.23 18.67
N THR A 138 -11.97 -33.25 19.99
CA THR A 138 -11.41 -34.34 20.79
C THR A 138 -12.03 -35.63 20.28
N SER A 139 -11.27 -36.45 19.55
CA SER A 139 -11.66 -37.80 19.21
C SER A 139 -11.77 -38.60 20.50
N VAL A 140 -12.96 -38.65 21.10
CA VAL A 140 -13.29 -39.67 22.08
C VAL A 140 -13.49 -40.95 21.29
N PHE A 141 -12.41 -41.72 21.15
CA PHE A 141 -12.48 -43.13 20.81
C PHE A 141 -13.45 -43.81 21.78
N ARG A 142 -14.40 -44.57 21.22
CA ARG A 142 -15.20 -45.54 21.95
C ARG A 142 -15.18 -46.86 21.20
#